data_AF-A0A9X5UCG6-F1
#
_entry.id   AF-A0A9X5UCG6-F1
#
_cell.length_a   1.000
_cell.length_b   1.000
_cell.length_c   1.000
_cell.angle_alpha   90.00
_cell.angle_beta   90.00
_cell.angle_gamma   90.00
#
_symmetry.space_group_name_H-M   'P 1'
#
loop_
_entity.id
_entity.type
_entity.pdbx_description
1 polymer ?
#
loop_
_entity_poly.entity_id
_entity_poly.type
_entity_poly.pdbx_seq_one_letter_code
_entity_poly.pdbx_strand_id
1 'polypeptide(L)'
;MNEIDRVSISIADAVNAFRDLNELVVSFDRIGSRIGNGRNPAILYGYVVDHDVTPRLARLREILGEALEEALSEEEVDQIGESSYFYTDD
;
A
#
# COMPACT_ATOMS: atom_id res chain seq x y z
N MET A 1 -5.37 20.18 19.68
CA MET A 1 -5.35 18.80 19.16
C MET A 1 -5.89 17.91 20.25
N ASN A 2 -7.03 17.24 20.02
CA ASN A 2 -7.27 16.01 20.76
C ASN A 2 -6.15 15.04 20.32
N GLU A 3 -5.33 14.59 21.25
CA GLU A 3 -4.29 13.57 20.98
C GLU A 3 -4.97 12.24 20.67
N ILE A 4 -5.42 12.08 19.43
CA ILE A 4 -5.77 10.75 18.93
C ILE A 4 -4.44 10.09 18.53
N ASP A 5 -3.85 9.35 19.47
CA ASP A 5 -2.60 8.60 19.27
C ASP A 5 -2.84 7.21 18.63
N ARG A 6 -4.10 6.90 18.27
CA ARG A 6 -4.46 5.59 17.70
C ARG A 6 -5.68 5.64 16.81
N VAL A 7 -5.65 4.83 15.76
CA VAL A 7 -6.81 4.47 14.93
C VAL A 7 -7.16 3.00 15.18
N SER A 8 -8.41 2.61 14.89
CA SER A 8 -8.87 1.23 14.97
C SER A 8 -9.26 0.70 13.60
N ILE A 9 -8.98 -0.58 13.35
CA ILE A 9 -9.47 -1.32 12.19
C ILE A 9 -10.07 -2.64 12.65
N SER A 10 -10.95 -3.23 11.85
CA SER A 10 -11.50 -4.55 12.15
C SER A 10 -10.40 -5.62 12.10
N ILE A 11 -10.55 -6.71 12.86
CA ILE A 11 -9.60 -7.84 12.81
C ILE A 11 -9.56 -8.45 11.41
N ALA A 12 -10.69 -8.49 10.71
CA ALA A 12 -10.76 -9.02 9.35
C ALA A 12 -9.91 -8.17 8.39
N ASP A 13 -10.03 -6.84 8.47
CA ASP A 13 -9.27 -5.92 7.64
C ASP A 13 -7.79 -5.93 8.00
N ALA A 14 -7.45 -5.99 9.30
CA ALA A 14 -6.07 -6.14 9.74
C ALA A 14 -5.43 -7.43 9.21
N VAL A 15 -6.15 -8.55 9.24
CA VAL A 15 -5.66 -9.85 8.73
C VAL A 15 -5.49 -9.81 7.21
N ASN A 16 -6.47 -9.26 6.48
CA ASN A 16 -6.40 -9.14 5.03
C ASN A 16 -5.24 -8.21 4.63
N ALA A 17 -5.13 -7.06 5.31
CA ALA A 17 -4.08 -6.10 5.05
C ALA A 17 -2.69 -6.69 5.31
N PHE A 18 -2.51 -7.39 6.43
CA PHE A 18 -1.25 -8.03 6.76
C PHE A 18 -0.85 -9.12 5.75
N ARG A 19 -1.82 -9.93 5.28
CA ARG A 19 -1.55 -10.96 4.27
C ARG A 19 -1.08 -10.35 2.95
N ASP A 20 -1.79 -9.32 2.48
CA ASP A 20 -1.43 -8.62 1.25
C ASP A 20 -0.06 -7.94 1.37
N LEU A 21 0.17 -7.19 2.44
CA LEU A 21 1.46 -6.54 2.69
C LEU A 21 2.61 -7.55 2.77
N ASN A 22 2.43 -8.65 3.50
CA ASN A 22 3.48 -9.68 3.62
C ASN A 22 3.81 -10.31 2.26
N GLU A 23 2.81 -10.65 1.46
CA GLU A 23 3.04 -11.22 0.13
C GLU A 23 3.77 -10.23 -0.79
N LEU A 24 3.32 -8.97 -0.83
CA LEU A 24 3.91 -7.94 -1.67
C LEU A 24 5.36 -7.64 -1.28
N VAL A 25 5.64 -7.46 0.01
CA VAL A 25 7.00 -7.21 0.51
C VAL A 25 7.95 -8.35 0.14
N VAL A 26 7.56 -9.60 0.41
CA VAL A 26 8.39 -10.77 0.10
C VAL A 26 8.58 -10.95 -1.40
N SER A 27 7.54 -10.69 -2.19
CA SER A 27 7.60 -10.86 -3.64
C SER A 27 8.45 -9.78 -4.30
N PHE A 28 8.31 -8.52 -3.88
CA PHE A 28 9.12 -7.41 -4.36
C PHE A 28 10.61 -7.58 -4.01
N ASP A 29 10.93 -8.03 -2.78
CA ASP A 29 12.32 -8.34 -2.40
C ASP A 29 12.93 -9.41 -3.32
N ARG A 30 12.21 -10.52 -3.52
CA ARG A 30 12.67 -11.63 -4.39
C ARG A 30 12.80 -11.21 -5.85
N ILE A 31 11.84 -10.45 -6.37
CA ILE A 31 11.85 -9.95 -7.73
C ILE A 31 12.99 -8.94 -7.91
N GLY A 32 13.13 -7.98 -6.99
CA GLY A 32 14.20 -6.99 -6.98
C GLY A 32 15.57 -7.65 -6.95
N SER A 33 15.77 -8.66 -6.11
CA SER A 33 17.00 -9.46 -6.07
C SER A 33 17.28 -10.15 -7.41
N ARG A 34 16.27 -10.74 -8.05
CA ARG A 34 16.41 -11.37 -9.37
C ARG A 34 16.79 -10.35 -10.45
N ILE A 35 16.17 -9.18 -10.44
CA ILE A 35 16.47 -8.08 -11.38
C ILE A 35 17.91 -7.59 -11.17
N GLY A 36 18.32 -7.37 -9.92
CA GLY A 36 19.69 -6.99 -9.57
C GLY A 36 20.75 -8.02 -10.01
N ASN A 37 20.35 -9.29 -10.11
CA ASN A 37 21.18 -10.38 -10.64
C ASN A 37 21.04 -10.59 -12.17
N GLY A 38 20.52 -9.61 -12.91
CA GLY A 38 20.49 -9.62 -14.37
C GLY A 38 19.27 -10.30 -15.00
N ARG A 39 18.20 -10.59 -14.23
CA ARG A 39 16.92 -11.00 -14.83
C ARG A 39 16.20 -9.80 -15.45
N ASN A 40 15.38 -10.07 -16.47
CA ASN A 40 14.60 -9.06 -17.17
C ASN A 40 13.65 -8.32 -16.20
N PRO A 41 13.71 -6.98 -16.08
CA PRO A 41 12.81 -6.18 -15.24
C PRO A 41 11.32 -6.39 -15.52
N ALA A 42 10.94 -6.84 -16.72
CA ALA A 42 9.55 -7.13 -17.07
C ALA A 42 8.88 -8.18 -16.15
N ILE A 43 9.64 -8.97 -15.40
CA ILE A 43 9.08 -9.88 -14.39
C ILE A 43 8.35 -9.14 -13.26
N LEU A 44 8.74 -7.90 -12.95
CA LEU A 44 8.04 -7.08 -11.96
C LEU A 44 6.68 -6.64 -12.51
N TYR A 45 6.66 -6.14 -13.75
CA TYR A 45 5.42 -5.75 -14.40
C TYR A 45 4.46 -6.93 -14.54
N GLY A 46 4.97 -8.10 -14.95
CA GLY A 46 4.17 -9.33 -14.99
C GLY A 46 3.58 -9.68 -13.62
N TYR A 47 4.38 -9.63 -12.54
CA TYR A 47 3.88 -9.88 -11.20
C TYR A 47 2.78 -8.88 -10.79
N VAL A 48 2.96 -7.58 -11.08
CA VAL A 48 1.97 -6.54 -10.76
C VAL A 48 0.62 -6.82 -11.42
N VAL A 49 0.63 -7.22 -12.69
CA VAL A 49 -0.57 -7.52 -13.48
C VAL A 49 -1.19 -8.85 -13.08
N ASP A 50 -0.39 -9.92 -13.02
CA ASP A 50 -0.89 -11.30 -12.84
C ASP A 50 -1.40 -11.57 -11.42
N HIS A 51 -1.02 -10.73 -10.44
CA HIS A 51 -1.38 -10.89 -9.02
C HIS A 51 -2.23 -9.74 -8.47
N ASP A 52 -2.85 -8.93 -9.35
CA ASP A 52 -3.74 -7.83 -8.98
C ASP A 52 -3.16 -6.89 -7.91
N VAL A 53 -1.87 -6.56 -8.04
CA VAL A 53 -1.15 -5.81 -7.00
C VAL A 53 -1.74 -4.42 -6.81
N THR A 54 -2.11 -3.73 -7.88
CA THR A 54 -2.68 -2.38 -7.81
C THR A 54 -4.05 -2.37 -7.09
N PRO A 55 -5.02 -3.22 -7.44
CA PRO A 55 -6.27 -3.34 -6.66
C PRO A 55 -6.05 -3.66 -5.17
N ARG A 56 -5.08 -4.52 -4.85
CA ARG A 56 -4.76 -4.87 -3.45
C ARG A 56 -4.19 -3.68 -2.68
N LEU A 57 -3.27 -2.93 -3.29
CA LEU A 57 -2.74 -1.68 -2.71
C LEU A 57 -3.82 -0.60 -2.56
N ALA A 58 -4.75 -0.49 -3.51
CA ALA A 58 -5.88 0.43 -3.41
C ALA A 58 -6.78 0.09 -2.22
N ARG A 59 -7.10 -1.20 -2.04
CA ARG A 59 -7.86 -1.68 -0.87
C ARG A 59 -7.13 -1.43 0.45
N LEU A 60 -5.82 -1.66 0.49
CA LEU A 60 -4.98 -1.36 1.66
C LEU A 60 -5.03 0.12 2.02
N ARG A 61 -4.94 1.00 1.01
CA ARG A 61 -5.06 2.44 1.18
C ARG A 61 -6.44 2.82 1.72
N GLU A 62 -7.51 2.25 1.15
CA GLU A 62 -8.89 2.49 1.57
C GLU A 62 -9.10 2.12 3.05
N ILE A 63 -8.71 0.92 3.48
CA ILE A 63 -8.81 0.47 4.88
C ILE A 63 -8.10 1.44 5.84
N LEU A 64 -6.92 1.94 5.46
CA LEU A 64 -6.18 2.88 6.29
C LEU A 64 -6.77 4.29 6.25
N GLY A 65 -7.26 4.73 5.09
CA GLY A 65 -7.92 6.02 4.91
C GLY A 65 -9.17 6.13 5.77
N GLU A 66 -10.07 5.14 5.68
CA GLU A 66 -11.27 5.06 6.51
C GLU A 66 -10.94 5.11 8.00
N ALA A 67 -9.94 4.35 8.44
CA ALA A 67 -9.51 4.35 9.84
C ALA A 67 -8.91 5.69 10.29
N LEU A 68 -8.23 6.41 9.38
CA LEU A 68 -7.69 7.74 9.66
C LEU A 68 -8.78 8.79 9.70
N GLU A 69 -9.80 8.72 8.85
CA GLU A 69 -10.95 9.64 8.84
C GLU A 69 -11.82 9.52 10.09
N GLU A 70 -11.75 8.40 10.83
CA GLU A 70 -12.36 8.31 12.17
C GLU A 70 -11.64 9.20 13.21
N ALA A 71 -10.36 9.51 12.97
CA ALA A 71 -9.48 10.25 13.88
C ALA A 71 -9.15 11.67 13.39
N LEU A 72 -9.17 11.89 12.09
CA LEU A 72 -8.80 13.12 11.39
C LEU A 72 -9.97 13.55 10.50
N SER A 73 -9.98 14.80 10.05
CA SER A 73 -10.91 15.21 9.00
C SER A 73 -10.56 14.58 7.65
N GLU A 74 -11.55 14.43 6.76
CA GLU A 74 -11.37 13.99 5.38
C GLU A 74 -10.31 14.85 4.68
N GLU A 75 -10.37 16.18 4.83
CA GLU A 75 -9.35 17.08 4.29
C GLU A 75 -7.93 16.82 4.81
N GLU A 76 -7.76 16.43 6.07
CA GLU A 76 -6.44 16.08 6.61
C GLU A 76 -5.91 14.77 5.99
N VAL A 77 -6.77 13.78 5.79
CA VAL A 77 -6.40 12.50 5.16
C VAL A 77 -6.07 12.69 3.68
N ASP A 78 -6.83 13.50 2.97
CA ASP A 78 -6.54 13.89 1.58
C ASP A 78 -5.20 14.61 1.49
N GLN A 79 -4.94 15.57 2.38
CA GLN A 79 -3.67 16.29 2.39
C GLN A 79 -2.46 15.36 2.63
N ILE A 80 -2.60 14.35 3.49
CA ILE A 80 -1.58 13.30 3.67
C ILE A 80 -1.35 12.55 2.35
N GLY A 81 -2.42 12.16 1.67
CA GLY A 81 -2.37 11.53 0.36
C GLY A 81 -1.65 12.40 -0.68
N GLU A 82 -2.05 13.65 -0.83
CA GLU A 82 -1.47 14.61 -1.77
C GLU A 82 -0.01 14.95 -1.48
N SER A 83 0.40 14.90 -0.21
CA SER A 83 1.81 15.10 0.20
C SER A 83 2.73 13.92 -0.11
N SER A 84 2.16 12.78 -0.53
CA SER A 84 2.92 11.59 -0.88
C SER A 84 3.71 11.78 -2.18
N TYR A 85 4.73 10.96 -2.38
CA TYR A 85 5.45 10.94 -3.64
C TYR A 85 4.60 10.30 -4.74
N PHE A 86 4.43 11.01 -5.85
CA PHE A 86 3.83 10.50 -7.07
C PHE A 86 4.89 10.45 -8.17
N TYR A 87 4.95 9.32 -8.87
CA TYR A 87 5.72 9.24 -10.10
C TYR A 87 5.02 10.10 -11.17
N THR A 88 5.77 10.99 -11.79
CA THR A 88 5.33 11.85 -12.91
C THR A 88 6.25 11.61 -14.10
N ASP A 89 5.70 11.69 -15.32
CA ASP A 89 6.46 11.49 -16.57
C ASP A 89 7.29 12.73 -17.00
N ASP A 90 7.40 13.74 -16.13
CA ASP A 90 8.12 15.00 -16.36
C ASP A 90 9.64 14.89 -16.12
#